data_AF-A0A3D2TPY5-F1
#
_entry.id   AF-A0A3D2TPY5-F1
#
_cell.length_a   1.000
_cell.length_b   1.000
_cell.length_c   1.000
_cell.angle_alpha   90.00
_cell.angle_beta   90.00
_cell.angle_gamma   90.00
#
_symmetry.space_group_name_H-M   'P 1'
#
loop_
_entity.id
_entity.type
_entity.pdbx_description
1 polymer ?
#
loop_
_entity_poly.entity_id
_entity_poly.type
_entity_poly.pdbx_seq_one_letter_code
_entity_poly.pdbx_strand_id
1 'polypeptide(L)'
;MTKEEKQAIIKEYAVHEGDTGSAQVQVAVLTKRINELTEHLKVHKKDHHSRRGLLKMVGHRRNLLAYIYKNDVHEYRDLIAKLGIRNTIERNLADNEAQD
;
A
#
# COMPACT_ATOMS: atom_id res chain seq x y z
N MET A 1 -1.79 -1.48 -15.28
CA MET A 1 -1.60 -2.86 -14.82
C MET A 1 -2.39 -3.87 -15.65
N THR A 2 -1.69 -4.80 -16.30
CA THR A 2 -2.29 -5.94 -17.01
C THR A 2 -2.64 -7.09 -16.05
N LYS A 3 -3.30 -8.13 -16.56
CA LYS A 3 -3.64 -9.32 -15.76
C LYS A 3 -2.39 -10.09 -15.33
N GLU A 4 -1.42 -10.18 -16.21
CA GLU A 4 -0.15 -10.88 -16.02
C GLU A 4 0.68 -10.19 -14.94
N GLU A 5 0.80 -8.86 -15.00
CA GLU A 5 1.47 -8.07 -13.96
C GLU A 5 0.79 -8.25 -12.60
N LYS A 6 -0.55 -8.22 -12.56
CA LYS A 6 -1.30 -8.44 -11.32
C LYS A 6 -1.00 -9.83 -10.74
N GLN A 7 -0.99 -10.86 -11.58
CA GLN A 7 -0.74 -12.23 -11.14
C GLN A 7 0.69 -12.43 -10.63
N ALA A 8 1.67 -11.77 -11.25
CA ALA A 8 3.05 -11.78 -10.78
C ALA A 8 3.16 -11.16 -9.38
N ILE A 9 2.54 -10.01 -9.15
CA ILE A 9 2.51 -9.36 -7.83
C ILE A 9 1.82 -10.26 -6.80
N ILE A 10 0.68 -10.87 -7.14
CA ILE A 10 0.00 -11.79 -6.22
C ILE A 10 0.93 -12.94 -5.81
N LYS A 11 1.60 -13.58 -6.77
CA LYS A 11 2.53 -14.69 -6.49
C LYS A 11 3.71 -14.26 -5.62
N GLU A 12 4.24 -13.06 -5.82
CA GLU A 12 5.43 -12.57 -5.10
C GLU A 12 5.14 -12.18 -3.64
N TYR A 13 3.89 -11.80 -3.32
CA TYR A 13 3.49 -11.32 -1.99
C TYR A 13 2.50 -12.25 -1.28
N ALA A 14 2.17 -13.39 -1.88
CA ALA A 14 1.34 -14.42 -1.28
C ALA A 14 1.98 -14.99 -0.01
N VAL A 15 1.20 -15.10 1.06
CA VAL A 15 1.67 -15.68 2.35
C VAL A 15 1.63 -17.21 2.32
N HIS A 16 0.73 -17.77 1.51
CA HIS A 16 0.62 -19.21 1.28
C HIS A 16 0.21 -19.50 -0.17
N GLU A 17 0.31 -20.76 -0.57
CA GLU A 17 -0.15 -21.17 -1.90
C GLU A 17 -1.64 -20.88 -2.08
N GLY A 18 -2.01 -20.27 -3.22
CA GLY A 18 -3.38 -19.87 -3.52
C GLY A 18 -3.85 -18.58 -2.83
N ASP A 19 -3.00 -17.90 -2.06
CA ASP A 19 -3.35 -16.61 -1.45
C ASP A 19 -3.54 -15.54 -2.52
N THR A 20 -4.74 -14.96 -2.55
CA THR A 20 -5.11 -13.85 -3.44
C THR A 20 -5.67 -12.65 -2.68
N GLY A 21 -5.81 -12.77 -1.36
CA GLY A 21 -6.67 -11.92 -0.55
C GLY A 21 -6.04 -11.42 0.73
N SER A 22 -4.85 -11.88 1.10
CA SER A 22 -4.15 -11.37 2.27
C SER A 22 -3.90 -9.86 2.19
N ALA A 23 -3.74 -9.24 3.35
CA ALA A 23 -3.47 -7.81 3.44
C ALA A 23 -2.16 -7.45 2.71
N GLN A 24 -1.16 -8.32 2.78
CA GLN A 24 0.15 -8.20 2.12
C GLN A 24 -0.02 -8.14 0.59
N VAL A 25 -0.75 -9.10 0.00
CA VAL A 25 -1.06 -9.12 -1.44
C VAL A 25 -1.84 -7.87 -1.87
N GLN A 26 -2.88 -7.49 -1.11
CA GLN A 26 -3.70 -6.32 -1.43
C GLN A 26 -2.88 -5.02 -1.38
N VAL A 27 -2.01 -4.86 -0.38
CA VAL A 27 -1.12 -3.69 -0.25
C VAL A 27 -0.15 -3.60 -1.43
N ALA A 28 0.41 -4.73 -1.88
CA ALA A 28 1.31 -4.76 -3.02
C ALA A 28 0.59 -4.34 -4.33
N VAL A 29 -0.59 -4.90 -4.59
CA VAL A 29 -1.41 -4.54 -5.77
C VAL A 29 -1.83 -3.07 -5.74
N LEU A 30 -2.30 -2.58 -4.58
CA LEU A 30 -2.66 -1.16 -4.42
C LEU A 30 -1.46 -0.25 -4.66
N THR A 31 -0.27 -0.64 -4.19
CA THR A 31 0.95 0.16 -4.35
C THR A 31 1.33 0.30 -5.83
N LYS A 32 1.30 -0.78 -6.61
CA LYS A 32 1.53 -0.70 -8.07
C LYS A 32 0.53 0.23 -8.74
N ARG A 33 -0.77 0.10 -8.44
CA ARG A 33 -1.83 0.94 -9.01
C ARG A 33 -1.69 2.42 -8.62
N ILE A 34 -1.34 2.69 -7.36
CA ILE A 34 -1.07 4.04 -6.85
C ILE A 34 0.07 4.66 -7.65
N ASN A 35 1.18 3.93 -7.83
CA ASN A 35 2.34 4.44 -8.56
C ASN A 35 2.00 4.75 -10.03
N GLU A 36 1.32 3.84 -10.73
CA GLU A 36 0.84 4.08 -12.11
C GLU A 36 -0.07 5.33 -12.20
N LEU A 37 -1.03 5.45 -11.29
CA LEU A 37 -1.98 6.56 -11.30
C LEU A 37 -1.31 7.88 -10.90
N THR A 38 -0.30 7.84 -10.03
CA THR A 38 0.51 9.00 -9.70
C THR A 38 1.25 9.52 -10.92
N GLU A 39 1.88 8.66 -11.73
CA GLU A 39 2.53 9.09 -12.98
C GLU A 39 1.53 9.66 -13.98
N HIS A 40 0.36 9.02 -14.16
CA HIS A 40 -0.72 9.54 -15.01
C HIS A 40 -1.13 10.97 -14.61
N LEU A 41 -1.30 11.22 -13.31
CA LEU A 41 -1.74 12.52 -12.80
C LEU A 41 -0.65 13.61 -12.85
N LYS A 42 0.63 13.26 -13.00
CA LYS A 42 1.69 14.25 -13.28
C LYS A 42 1.49 14.91 -14.64
N VAL A 43 1.06 14.13 -15.63
CA VAL A 43 0.71 14.62 -16.98
C VAL A 43 -0.68 15.26 -16.97
N HIS A 44 -1.67 14.58 -16.39
CA HIS A 44 -3.08 14.99 -16.41
C HIS A 44 -3.50 15.74 -15.13
N LYS A 45 -2.91 16.91 -14.90
CA LYS A 45 -3.10 17.67 -13.64
C LYS A 45 -4.56 18.06 -13.31
N LYS A 46 -5.43 18.16 -14.31
CA LYS A 46 -6.85 18.53 -14.15
C LYS A 46 -7.79 17.33 -13.98
N ASP A 47 -7.28 16.10 -13.97
CA ASP A 47 -8.12 14.92 -13.75
C ASP A 47 -8.44 14.74 -12.24
N HIS A 48 -9.47 15.45 -11.79
CA HIS A 48 -9.92 15.43 -10.40
C HIS A 48 -10.62 14.12 -10.01
N HIS A 49 -11.25 13.44 -10.97
CA HIS A 49 -11.96 12.18 -10.73
C HIS A 49 -10.98 11.06 -10.41
N SER A 50 -9.92 10.93 -11.22
CA SER A 50 -8.83 9.99 -10.96
C SER A 50 -8.09 10.31 -9.67
N ARG A 51 -7.84 11.60 -9.37
CA ARG A 51 -7.24 12.01 -8.08
C ARG A 51 -8.07 11.57 -6.89
N ARG A 52 -9.41 11.68 -6.97
CA ARG A 52 -10.30 11.16 -5.90
C ARG A 52 -10.15 9.64 -5.74
N GLY A 53 -10.07 8.91 -6.85
CA GLY A 53 -9.80 7.46 -6.84
C GLY A 53 -8.46 7.12 -6.18
N LEU A 54 -7.40 7.86 -6.52
CA LEU A 54 -6.08 7.74 -5.91
C LEU A 54 -6.14 7.89 -4.39
N LEU A 55 -6.79 8.95 -3.89
CA LEU A 55 -6.90 9.21 -2.45
C LEU A 55 -7.63 8.07 -1.72
N LYS A 56 -8.68 7.50 -2.32
CA LYS A 56 -9.36 6.33 -1.76
C LYS A 56 -8.44 5.11 -1.69
N MET A 57 -7.64 4.85 -2.73
CA MET A 57 -6.67 3.75 -2.73
C MET A 57 -5.58 3.95 -1.67
N VAL A 58 -5.08 5.18 -1.52
CA VAL A 58 -4.07 5.53 -0.49
C VAL A 58 -4.64 5.30 0.91
N GLY A 59 -5.87 5.75 1.19
CA GLY A 59 -6.54 5.53 2.47
C GLY A 59 -6.76 4.04 2.75
N HIS A 60 -7.23 3.28 1.75
CA HIS A 60 -7.43 1.84 1.89
C HIS A 60 -6.12 1.10 2.19
N ARG A 61 -5.04 1.42 1.47
CA ARG A 61 -3.70 0.87 1.74
C ARG A 61 -3.23 1.19 3.15
N ARG A 62 -3.45 2.43 3.64
CA ARG A 62 -3.08 2.84 5.00
C ARG A 62 -3.81 2.00 6.05
N ASN A 63 -5.10 1.72 5.85
CA ASN A 63 -5.88 0.89 6.78
C ASN A 63 -5.38 -0.56 6.82
N LEU A 64 -5.05 -1.14 5.66
CA LEU A 64 -4.47 -2.48 5.59
C LEU A 64 -3.10 -2.55 6.28
N LEU A 65 -2.25 -1.54 6.05
CA LEU A 65 -0.96 -1.45 6.74
C LEU A 65 -1.10 -1.31 8.26
N ALA A 66 -2.11 -0.58 8.74
CA ALA A 66 -2.41 -0.48 10.16
C ALA A 66 -2.91 -1.80 10.75
N TYR A 67 -3.69 -2.56 9.99
CA TYR A 67 -4.09 -3.90 10.37
C TYR A 67 -2.88 -4.84 10.49
N ILE A 68 -1.99 -4.86 9.48
CA ILE A 68 -0.77 -5.68 9.54
C ILE A 68 0.08 -5.28 10.74
N TYR A 69 0.36 -3.98 10.93
CA TYR A 69 1.15 -3.49 12.06
C TYR A 69 0.59 -3.91 13.42
N LYS A 70 -0.74 -3.86 13.60
CA LYS A 70 -1.40 -4.26 14.84
C LYS A 70 -1.23 -5.76 15.13
N ASN A 71 -1.16 -6.59 14.10
CA ASN A 71 -1.04 -8.04 14.26
C ASN A 71 0.42 -8.48 14.35
N ASP A 72 1.28 -7.95 13.49
CA ASP A 72 2.70 -8.24 13.44
C ASP A 72 3.49 -7.03 12.92
N VAL A 73 4.30 -6.46 13.81
CA VAL A 73 5.15 -5.29 13.50
C VAL A 73 6.32 -5.66 12.59
N HIS A 74 6.86 -6.87 12.69
CA HIS A 74 7.95 -7.33 11.83
C HIS A 74 7.46 -7.49 10.39
N GLU A 75 6.32 -8.15 10.18
CA GLU A 75 5.72 -8.27 8.83
C GLU A 75 5.42 -6.90 8.22
N TYR A 76 4.92 -5.96 9.02
CA TYR A 76 4.70 -4.58 8.57
C TYR A 76 6.00 -3.94 8.07
N ARG A 77 7.07 -4.00 8.87
CA ARG A 77 8.37 -3.40 8.55
C ARG A 77 8.97 -4.00 7.28
N ASP A 78 8.94 -5.32 7.17
CA ASP A 78 9.45 -6.04 6.00
C ASP A 78 8.67 -5.68 4.74
N LEU A 79 7.34 -5.62 4.84
CA LEU A 79 6.48 -5.29 3.70
C LEU A 79 6.70 -3.86 3.21
N ILE A 80 6.76 -2.87 4.12
CA ILE A 80 6.99 -1.48 3.70
C ILE A 80 8.40 -1.27 3.15
N ALA A 81 9.40 -1.98 3.66
CA ALA A 81 10.77 -1.93 3.15
C ALA A 81 10.82 -2.51 1.74
N LYS A 82 10.22 -3.69 1.53
CA LYS A 82 10.15 -4.36 0.22
C LYS A 82 9.42 -3.51 -0.82
N LEU A 83 8.34 -2.82 -0.43
CA LEU A 83 7.52 -1.99 -1.32
C LEU A 83 7.98 -0.52 -1.43
N GLY A 84 9.01 -0.10 -0.68
CA GLY A 84 9.45 1.30 -0.65
C GLY A 84 8.40 2.27 -0.09
N ILE A 85 7.53 1.80 0.81
CA ILE A 85 6.47 2.60 1.41
C ILE A 85 7.03 3.35 2.62
N ARG A 86 6.68 4.64 2.72
CA ARG A 86 7.09 5.47 3.85
C ARG A 86 6.45 4.96 5.16
N ASN A 87 7.26 4.71 6.19
CA ASN A 87 6.78 4.32 7.52
C ASN A 87 6.01 5.44 8.22
N THR A 88 4.70 5.56 7.94
CA THR A 88 3.87 6.62 8.52
C THR A 88 3.26 6.24 9.85
N ILE A 89 3.17 4.95 10.19
CA ILE A 89 2.45 4.51 11.39
C ILE A 89 3.33 4.74 12.61
N GLU A 90 4.55 4.21 12.60
CA GLU A 90 5.48 4.37 13.74
C GLU A 90 5.88 5.83 13.94
N ARG A 91 6.04 6.61 12.86
CA ARG A 91 6.30 8.06 12.98
C ARG A 91 5.20 8.80 13.73
N ASN A 92 3.94 8.58 13.35
CA ASN A 92 2.84 9.29 14.02
C ASN A 92 2.70 8.86 15.49
N LEU A 93 3.06 7.62 15.84
CA LEU A 93 3.07 7.16 17.23
C LEU A 93 4.16 7.86 18.03
N ALA A 94 5.39 7.92 17.50
CA ALA A 94 6.49 8.63 18.14
C ALA A 94 6.22 10.13 18.28
N ASP A 95 5.58 10.74 17.27
CA ASP A 95 5.21 12.16 17.32
C ASP A 95 4.15 12.45 18.40
N ASN A 96 3.23 11.51 18.66
CA ASN A 96 2.24 11.64 19.73
C ASN A 96 2.88 11.46 21.12
N GLU A 97 3.76 10.46 21.29
CA GLU A 97 4.47 10.22 22.56
C GLU A 97 5.42 11.37 22.94
N ALA A 98 5.92 12.14 21.97
CA ALA A 98 6.76 13.31 22.22
C ALA A 98 5.97 14.59 22.58
N GLN A 99 4.64 14.56 22.48
CA GLN A 99 3.76 15.69 22.80
C GLN A 99 3.14 15.61 24.20
N ASP A 100 3.27 14.47 24.87
CA ASP A 100 2.86 14.22 26.26
C ASP A 100 4.02 14.42 27.25
#